data_AF-C7IW67-F1
#
_entry.id   AF-C7IW67-F1
#
_cell.length_a   1.000
_cell.length_b   1.000
_cell.length_c   1.000
_cell.angle_alpha   90.00
_cell.angle_beta   90.00
_cell.angle_gamma   90.00
#
_symmetry.space_group_name_H-M   'P 1'
#
loop_
_entity.id
_entity.type
_entity.pdbx_description
1 polymer ?
#
loop_
_entity_poly.entity_id
_entity_poly.type
_entity_poly.pdbx_seq_one_letter_code
_entity_poly.pdbx_strand_id
1 'polypeptide(L)'
;GNTAFANTGYRPKVQSVQILEEILPEGIIVPTGFETVGHIAHLNLRDDHLPYKKLIAQVVLDKNKPKIQTVVNKIDAIQNDYRTMQLEVLAGIDSLVTTVIESGLRFQVDLSTVYVLSSLGSYLSHNISDLL
;
A
#
# COMPACT_ATOMS: atom_id res chain seq x y z
N GLY A 1 -22.66 -46.04 -8.77
CA GLY A 1 -21.29 -45.73 -8.36
C GLY A 1 -21.07 -44.23 -8.48
N ASN A 2 -20.58 -43.62 -7.40
CA ASN A 2 -20.11 -42.24 -7.24
C ASN A 2 -21.10 -41.09 -7.34
N THR A 3 -21.80 -40.90 -6.22
CA THR A 3 -21.99 -39.59 -5.58
C THR A 3 -20.67 -39.14 -4.95
N ALA A 4 -20.21 -37.90 -5.23
CA ALA A 4 -19.44 -37.02 -4.34
C ALA A 4 -18.64 -35.97 -5.14
N PHE A 5 -19.26 -34.83 -5.45
CA PHE A 5 -18.50 -33.58 -5.52
C PHE A 5 -18.78 -32.82 -4.24
N ALA A 6 -17.77 -32.88 -3.38
CA ALA A 6 -17.79 -32.39 -2.03
C ALA A 6 -18.00 -30.88 -1.98
N ASN A 7 -18.90 -30.47 -1.10
CA ASN A 7 -18.83 -29.21 -0.36
C ASN A 7 -17.47 -29.14 0.36
N THR A 8 -16.43 -28.69 -0.34
CA THR A 8 -15.23 -28.18 0.33
C THR A 8 -15.33 -26.68 0.24
N GLY A 9 -15.49 -26.00 1.38
CA GLY A 9 -15.53 -24.54 1.48
C GLY A 9 -14.19 -23.86 1.13
N TYR A 10 -13.41 -24.46 0.23
CA TYR A 10 -12.17 -23.92 -0.28
C TYR A 10 -12.50 -22.80 -1.28
N ARG A 11 -12.61 -21.57 -0.77
CA ARG A 11 -12.47 -20.39 -1.63
C ARG A 11 -10.97 -20.20 -1.85
N PRO A 12 -10.45 -20.40 -3.07
CA PRO A 12 -9.06 -20.05 -3.35
C PRO A 12 -8.84 -18.59 -2.95
N LYS A 13 -7.74 -18.32 -2.24
CA LYS A 13 -7.36 -16.96 -1.86
C LYS A 13 -6.94 -16.23 -3.14
N VAL A 14 -7.92 -15.68 -3.86
CA VAL A 14 -7.68 -14.90 -5.08
C VAL A 14 -6.70 -13.79 -4.73
N GLN A 15 -5.58 -13.74 -5.45
CA GLN A 15 -4.55 -12.73 -5.22
C GLN A 15 -5.12 -11.36 -5.60
N SER A 16 -4.63 -10.29 -4.97
CA SER A 16 -5.03 -8.92 -5.34
C SER A 16 -4.82 -8.66 -6.82
N VAL A 17 -3.72 -9.17 -7.40
CA VAL A 17 -3.38 -9.06 -8.82
C VAL A 17 -4.51 -9.60 -9.71
N GLN A 18 -4.99 -10.83 -9.47
CA GLN A 18 -6.05 -11.45 -10.27
C GLN A 18 -7.36 -10.65 -10.25
N ILE A 19 -7.73 -10.08 -9.09
CA ILE A 19 -8.92 -9.21 -9.02
C ILE A 19 -8.70 -7.92 -9.81
N LEU A 20 -7.50 -7.34 -9.72
CA LEU A 20 -7.17 -6.12 -10.43
C LEU A 20 -7.12 -6.32 -11.95
N GLU A 21 -6.66 -7.48 -12.43
CA GLU A 21 -6.69 -7.87 -13.84
C GLU A 21 -8.13 -7.93 -14.40
N GLU A 22 -9.11 -8.33 -13.58
CA GLU A 22 -10.52 -8.44 -14.01
C GLU A 22 -11.26 -7.09 -14.00
N ILE A 23 -10.86 -6.14 -13.14
CA ILE A 23 -11.60 -4.88 -12.94
C ILE A 23 -10.95 -3.65 -13.60
N LEU A 24 -9.66 -3.71 -13.90
CA LEU A 24 -8.97 -2.62 -14.58
C LEU A 24 -9.17 -2.74 -16.11
N PRO A 25 -9.22 -1.61 -16.83
CA PRO A 25 -9.31 -1.63 -18.29
C PRO A 25 -8.14 -2.35 -18.97
N GLU A 26 -8.37 -2.88 -20.17
CA GLU A 26 -7.31 -3.42 -21.02
C GLU A 26 -6.21 -2.38 -21.27
N GLY A 27 -4.95 -2.83 -21.17
CA GLY A 27 -3.77 -1.98 -21.34
C GLY A 27 -3.22 -1.34 -20.06
N ILE A 28 -3.96 -1.39 -18.95
CA ILE A 28 -3.44 -0.96 -17.65
C ILE A 28 -2.58 -2.07 -17.04
N ILE A 29 -1.34 -1.75 -16.69
CA ILE A 29 -0.44 -2.68 -16.01
C ILE A 29 -0.87 -2.77 -14.54
N VAL A 30 -1.20 -3.96 -14.08
CA VAL A 30 -1.62 -4.17 -12.69
C VAL A 30 -0.46 -3.88 -11.73
N PRO A 31 -0.66 -3.07 -10.67
CA PRO A 31 0.35 -2.87 -9.65
C PRO A 31 0.63 -4.19 -8.92
N THR A 32 1.89 -4.63 -8.94
CA THR A 32 2.31 -5.97 -8.50
C THR A 32 2.66 -6.05 -7.01
N GLY A 33 2.75 -4.92 -6.30
CA GLY A 33 3.11 -4.88 -4.89
C GLY A 33 2.90 -3.51 -4.23
N PHE A 34 3.04 -3.49 -2.91
CA PHE A 34 2.97 -2.31 -2.07
C PHE A 34 3.97 -2.45 -0.92
N GLU A 35 4.43 -1.33 -0.38
CA GLU A 35 5.28 -1.31 0.81
C GLU A 35 4.42 -1.27 2.07
N THR A 36 4.94 -1.75 3.19
CA THR A 36 4.22 -1.76 4.47
C THR A 36 5.02 -1.12 5.57
N VAL A 37 4.37 -0.25 6.33
CA VAL A 37 4.92 0.35 7.55
C VAL A 37 3.90 0.12 8.66
N GLY A 38 4.21 -0.79 9.57
CA GLY A 38 3.24 -1.26 10.56
C GLY A 38 1.94 -1.75 9.90
N HIS A 39 0.82 -1.09 10.19
CA HIS A 39 -0.50 -1.41 9.61
C HIS A 39 -0.86 -0.59 8.36
N ILE A 40 0.06 0.23 7.86
CA ILE A 40 -0.15 1.12 6.71
C ILE A 40 0.48 0.47 5.47
N ALA A 41 -0.29 0.38 4.38
CA ALA A 41 0.21 -0.02 3.07
C ALA A 41 0.39 1.21 2.18
N HIS A 42 1.58 1.40 1.61
CA HIS A 42 1.90 2.46 0.66
C HIS A 42 1.91 1.90 -0.76
N LEU A 43 1.01 2.40 -1.61
CA LEU A 43 0.90 2.00 -3.01
C LEU A 43 1.94 2.73 -3.87
N ASN A 44 2.44 2.04 -4.89
CA ASN A 44 3.30 2.61 -5.93
C ASN A 44 2.47 2.83 -7.21
N LEU A 45 1.52 3.77 -7.17
CA LEU A 45 0.65 4.06 -8.30
C LEU A 45 1.38 4.91 -9.36
N ARG A 46 1.16 4.58 -10.63
CA ARG A 46 1.58 5.39 -11.79
C ARG A 46 0.42 6.27 -12.23
N ASP A 47 0.68 7.23 -13.11
CA ASP A 47 -0.32 8.16 -13.65
C ASP A 47 -1.56 7.45 -14.19
N ASP A 48 -1.34 6.36 -14.95
CA ASP A 48 -2.41 5.54 -15.53
C ASP A 48 -3.30 4.85 -14.46
N HIS A 49 -2.79 4.68 -13.23
CA HIS A 49 -3.54 4.08 -12.13
C HIS A 49 -4.34 5.11 -11.33
N LEU A 50 -4.01 6.40 -11.42
CA LEU A 50 -4.62 7.45 -10.59
C LEU A 50 -6.15 7.52 -10.73
N PRO A 51 -6.76 7.31 -11.92
CA PRO A 51 -8.22 7.25 -12.05
C PRO A 51 -8.86 6.11 -11.23
N TYR A 52 -8.10 5.04 -10.95
CA TYR A 52 -8.56 3.83 -10.26
C TYR A 52 -8.00 3.70 -8.85
N LYS A 53 -7.30 4.73 -8.33
CA LYS A 53 -6.53 4.66 -7.08
C LYS A 53 -7.34 4.17 -5.87
N LYS A 54 -8.58 4.63 -5.72
CA LYS A 54 -9.47 4.21 -4.63
C LYS A 54 -9.91 2.76 -4.76
N LEU A 55 -10.19 2.30 -5.99
CA LEU A 55 -10.58 0.93 -6.27
C LEU A 55 -9.43 -0.02 -5.96
N ILE A 56 -8.23 0.30 -6.46
CA ILE A 56 -7.00 -0.48 -6.19
C ILE A 56 -6.74 -0.53 -4.69
N ALA A 57 -6.81 0.61 -4.00
CA ALA A 57 -6.59 0.69 -2.56
C ALA A 57 -7.60 -0.15 -1.76
N GLN A 58 -8.87 -0.18 -2.17
CA GLN A 58 -9.89 -0.98 -1.51
C GLN A 58 -9.61 -2.49 -1.65
N VAL A 59 -9.20 -2.94 -2.85
CA VAL A 59 -8.80 -4.34 -3.08
C VAL A 59 -7.61 -4.71 -2.19
N VAL A 60 -6.59 -3.85 -2.11
CA VAL A 60 -5.43 -4.06 -1.24
C VAL A 60 -5.85 -4.14 0.23
N LEU A 61 -6.69 -3.22 0.70
CA LEU A 61 -7.18 -3.22 2.07
C LEU A 61 -7.92 -4.52 2.40
N ASP A 62 -8.92 -4.89 1.61
CA ASP A 62 -9.79 -6.03 1.89
C ASP A 62 -9.04 -7.38 1.85
N LYS A 63 -8.00 -7.48 1.02
CA LYS A 63 -7.16 -8.68 0.94
C LYS A 63 -6.17 -8.84 2.09
N ASN A 64 -5.82 -7.74 2.76
CA ASN A 64 -4.78 -7.71 3.79
C ASN A 64 -5.30 -7.42 5.19
N LYS A 65 -6.62 -7.26 5.36
CA LYS A 65 -7.26 -7.24 6.68
C LYS A 65 -6.97 -8.53 7.46
N PRO A 66 -6.80 -8.45 8.79
CA PRO A 66 -6.81 -7.22 9.62
C PRO A 66 -5.43 -6.56 9.74
N LYS A 67 -4.39 -7.07 9.05
CA LYS A 67 -3.00 -6.57 9.21
C LYS A 67 -2.85 -5.15 8.68
N ILE A 68 -3.42 -4.90 7.50
CA ILE A 68 -3.48 -3.56 6.92
C ILE A 68 -4.80 -2.91 7.30
N GLN A 69 -4.71 -1.69 7.84
CA GLN A 69 -5.86 -0.89 8.28
C GLN A 69 -5.98 0.41 7.49
N THR A 70 -4.89 0.90 6.92
CA THR A 70 -4.85 2.12 6.09
C THR A 70 -4.05 1.86 4.83
N VAL A 71 -4.56 2.32 3.69
CA VAL A 71 -3.85 2.30 2.41
C VAL A 71 -3.66 3.72 1.94
N VAL A 72 -2.43 4.08 1.62
CA VAL A 72 -2.03 5.43 1.24
C VAL A 72 -1.32 5.44 -0.11
N ASN A 73 -1.25 6.62 -0.72
CA ASN A 73 -0.41 6.88 -1.89
C ASN A 73 0.30 8.23 -1.72
N LYS A 74 1.44 8.39 -2.37
CA LYS A 74 2.11 9.68 -2.46
C LYS A 74 1.35 10.62 -3.39
N ILE A 75 1.17 11.87 -2.98
CA ILE A 75 0.77 12.95 -3.88
C ILE A 75 2.00 13.79 -4.23
N ASP A 76 2.08 14.23 -5.48
CA ASP A 76 3.12 15.16 -5.89
C ASP A 76 2.99 16.45 -5.07
N ALA A 77 4.08 16.83 -4.42
CA ALA A 77 4.13 18.07 -3.68
C ALA A 77 4.01 19.23 -4.66
N ILE A 78 2.94 20.03 -4.53
CA ILE A 78 2.90 21.36 -5.10
C ILE A 78 4.09 22.10 -4.52
N GLN A 79 5.02 22.53 -5.38
CA GLN A 79 6.30 23.16 -5.05
C GLN A 79 6.24 23.98 -3.76
N ASN A 80 6.68 23.38 -2.66
CA ASN A 80 7.00 24.09 -1.43
C ASN A 80 8.50 23.86 -1.20
N ASP A 81 9.18 24.89 -0.70
CA ASP A 81 10.63 24.88 -0.44
C ASP A 81 11.09 23.75 0.51
N TYR A 82 10.13 23.10 1.16
CA TYR A 82 10.29 21.92 1.99
C TYR A 82 9.84 20.69 1.21
N ARG A 83 10.79 19.78 0.95
CA ARG A 83 10.58 18.52 0.22
C ARG A 83 9.92 17.47 1.12
N THR A 84 8.76 17.80 1.67
CA THR A 84 7.90 16.88 2.41
C THR A 84 7.13 16.00 1.44
N MET A 85 7.15 14.68 1.67
CA MET A 85 6.30 13.76 0.94
C MET A 85 4.90 13.85 1.54
N GLN A 86 3.95 14.38 0.76
CA GLN A 86 2.55 14.36 1.19
C GLN A 86 1.93 13.01 0.83
N LEU A 87 1.19 12.45 1.78
CA LEU A 87 0.48 11.19 1.63
C LEU A 87 -1.03 11.46 1.63
N GLU A 88 -1.74 10.82 0.72
CA GLU A 88 -3.21 10.76 0.74
C GLU A 88 -3.67 9.39 1.24
N VAL A 89 -4.68 9.37 2.12
CA VAL A 89 -5.37 8.13 2.50
C VAL A 89 -6.37 7.77 1.41
N LEU A 90 -6.23 6.58 0.85
CA LEU A 90 -7.08 6.08 -0.24
C LEU A 90 -8.15 5.11 0.24
N ALA A 91 -7.88 4.33 1.29
CA ALA A 91 -8.82 3.40 1.89
C ALA A 91 -8.47 3.10 3.36
N GLY A 92 -9.48 2.73 4.16
CA GLY A 92 -9.28 2.28 5.54
C GLY A 92 -9.51 3.37 6.60
N ILE A 93 -8.81 3.26 7.73
CA ILE A 93 -8.90 4.26 8.80
C ILE A 93 -8.06 5.50 8.44
N ASP A 94 -8.56 6.67 8.80
CA ASP A 94 -7.90 7.95 8.55
C ASP A 94 -6.81 8.21 9.62
N SER A 95 -5.73 7.44 9.55
CA SER A 95 -4.57 7.54 10.44
C SER A 95 -3.28 7.25 9.69
N LEU A 96 -2.32 8.17 9.81
CA LEU A 96 -0.94 8.00 9.32
C LEU A 96 0.04 7.63 10.44
N VAL A 97 -0.48 7.43 11.65
CA VAL A 97 0.29 7.00 12.82
C VAL A 97 0.29 5.48 12.88
N THR A 98 1.46 4.88 12.98
CA THR A 98 1.63 3.43 13.03
C THR A 98 2.69 3.00 14.05
N THR A 99 2.73 1.70 14.33
CA THR A 99 3.77 1.11 15.19
C THR A 99 4.63 0.19 14.36
N VAL A 100 5.93 0.40 14.40
CA VAL A 100 6.92 -0.49 13.77
C VAL A 100 7.70 -1.19 14.86
N ILE A 101 8.07 -2.45 14.59
CA ILE A 101 8.86 -3.26 15.51
C ILE A 101 10.20 -3.53 14.85
N GLU A 102 11.27 -2.97 15.41
CA GLU A 102 12.64 -3.20 14.96
C GLU A 102 13.50 -3.64 16.12
N SER A 103 14.23 -4.74 15.93
CA SER A 103 15.09 -5.33 16.98
C SER A 103 14.36 -5.60 18.31
N GLY A 104 13.04 -5.85 18.26
CA GLY A 104 12.19 -6.06 19.43
C GLY A 104 11.71 -4.79 20.14
N LEU A 105 12.18 -3.61 19.72
CA LEU A 105 11.70 -2.31 20.19
C LEU A 105 10.50 -1.86 19.38
N ARG A 106 9.56 -1.17 20.04
CA ARG A 106 8.34 -0.65 19.43
C ARG A 106 8.46 0.86 19.29
N PHE A 107 8.33 1.33 18.07
CA PHE A 107 8.40 2.75 17.74
C PHE A 107 7.06 3.20 17.18
N GLN A 108 6.58 4.35 17.65
CA GLN A 108 5.41 5.00 17.09
C GLN A 108 5.87 6.02 16.04
N VAL A 109 5.44 5.83 14.80
CA VAL A 109 5.85 6.65 13.65
C VAL A 109 4.63 7.36 13.10
N ASP A 110 4.74 8.67 12.86
CA ASP A 110 3.73 9.47 12.16
C ASP A 110 4.21 9.81 10.74
N LEU A 111 3.67 9.10 9.75
CA LEU A 111 4.05 9.26 8.35
C LEU A 111 3.67 10.62 7.74
N SER A 112 2.82 11.42 8.39
CA SER A 112 2.47 12.77 7.91
C SER A 112 3.59 13.79 8.11
N THR A 113 4.52 13.50 9.03
CA THR A 113 5.57 14.43 9.47
C THR A 113 6.97 14.03 8.98
N VAL A 114 7.09 12.91 8.27
CA VAL A 114 8.38 12.39 7.80
C VAL A 114 8.92 13.22 6.63
N TYR A 115 10.08 13.82 6.84
CA TYR A 115 10.81 14.60 5.85
C TYR A 115 11.64 13.70 4.93
N VAL A 116 11.53 13.89 3.61
CA VAL A 116 12.42 13.24 2.64
C VAL A 116 13.53 14.22 2.27
N LEU A 117 14.65 14.14 2.99
CA LEU A 117 15.88 14.84 2.58
C LEU A 117 16.30 14.31 1.21
N SER A 118 16.41 15.20 0.23
CA SER A 118 16.77 14.81 -1.12
C SER A 118 18.10 15.46 -1.50
N SER A 119 19.11 14.62 -1.76
CA SER A 119 20.21 14.87 -2.69
C SER A 119 21.25 13.74 -2.58
N LEU A 120 21.04 12.64 -3.30
CA LEU A 120 21.93 12.24 -4.40
C LEU A 120 21.23 11.11 -5.15
N GLY A 121 21.25 11.16 -6.48
CA GLY A 121 20.96 9.99 -7.29
C GLY A 121 21.76 8.79 -6.75
N SER A 122 21.09 7.65 -6.65
CA SER A 122 21.68 6.32 -6.44
C SER A 122 21.75 5.73 -5.02
N TYR A 123 21.33 6.37 -3.91
CA TYR A 123 21.49 5.70 -2.59
C TYR A 123 20.29 5.68 -1.63
N LEU A 124 19.20 6.41 -1.87
CA LEU A 124 18.03 6.41 -0.97
C LEU A 124 16.78 5.77 -1.60
N SER A 125 16.98 4.70 -2.37
CA SER A 125 15.95 3.69 -2.65
C SER A 125 15.78 2.71 -1.47
N HIS A 126 16.54 2.88 -0.39
CA HIS A 126 16.58 1.92 0.69
C HIS A 126 15.79 2.45 1.89
N ASN A 127 14.62 1.82 2.04
CA ASN A 127 13.97 1.46 3.29
C ASN A 127 13.58 2.58 4.27
N ILE A 128 12.27 2.64 4.49
CA ILE A 128 11.62 3.27 5.66
C ILE A 128 12.20 2.75 7.00
N SER A 129 12.99 1.68 6.99
CA SER A 129 13.80 1.19 8.12
C SER A 129 14.87 2.17 8.60
N ASP A 130 15.37 3.08 7.75
CA ASP A 130 16.41 4.04 8.17
C ASP A 130 15.82 5.20 9.02
N LEU A 131 14.50 5.21 9.22
CA LEU A 131 13.79 6.21 10.01
C LEU A 131 13.47 5.77 11.45
N LEU A 132 13.95 4.58 11.86
CA LEU A 132 13.75 3.95 13.17
C LEU A 132 15.09 3.69 13.87
#